data_AF-A0A3N5T565-F1
#
_entry.id   AF-A0A3N5T565-F1
#
_cell.length_a   1.000
_cell.length_b   1.000
_cell.length_c   1.000
_cell.angle_alpha   90.00
_cell.angle_beta   90.00
_cell.angle_gamma   90.00
#
_symmetry.space_group_name_H-M   'P 1'
#
loop_
_entity.id
_entity.type
_entity.pdbx_description
1 polymer ?
#
loop_
_entity_poly.entity_id
_entity_poly.type
_entity_poly.pdbx_seq_one_letter_code
_entity_poly.pdbx_strand_id
1 'polypeptide(L)'
;MKKHEVTIVSSFTVDPVRESIGYWLGAHGYDAVFRSISGNQVIAQLLSPDGILHAAKGTGSVFVRIEDFVPANMIEHNEESGKVEFKELLTRNIKDLADAIEQFCEVSKKSMIVCICPGSPGETRGIRADIMKDAGEFLAGAMEKNNSVTLITAEDILGLYPMDNYYDYHADKLAHIPYVAEFFSILGTVVSRRILASIMDPCKAIILDCDNTLWAGVCGEDGVSGIAIDGVHLEIQQFMKAQKERGRLLCLCSKNNEKDIRE
;
A
#
# COMPACT_ATOMS: atom_id res chain seq x y z
N MET A 1 -16.35 -9.54 -18.19
CA MET A 1 -15.55 -9.19 -17.00
C MET A 1 -16.49 -9.09 -15.80
N LYS A 2 -16.07 -9.55 -14.62
CA LYS A 2 -16.87 -9.50 -13.39
C LYS A 2 -16.79 -8.09 -12.81
N LYS A 3 -17.92 -7.45 -12.49
CA LYS A 3 -17.88 -6.12 -11.87
C LYS A 3 -17.33 -6.19 -10.45
N HIS A 4 -16.47 -5.24 -10.09
CA HIS A 4 -15.95 -5.06 -8.74
C HIS A 4 -16.04 -3.59 -8.34
N GLU A 5 -16.74 -3.30 -7.24
CA GLU A 5 -16.84 -1.93 -6.73
C GLU A 5 -15.58 -1.58 -5.94
N VAL A 6 -14.99 -0.41 -6.22
CA VAL A 6 -13.85 0.14 -5.49
C VAL A 6 -14.28 1.47 -4.88
N THR A 7 -14.42 1.48 -3.55
CA THR A 7 -14.85 2.65 -2.80
C THR A 7 -13.64 3.27 -2.11
N ILE A 8 -13.40 4.55 -2.36
CA ILE A 8 -12.23 5.28 -1.85
C ILE A 8 -12.69 6.50 -1.04
N VAL A 9 -12.28 6.57 0.22
CA VAL A 9 -12.35 7.79 1.01
C VAL A 9 -10.93 8.30 1.20
N SER A 10 -10.69 9.60 1.07
CA SER A 10 -9.32 10.12 1.11
C SER A 10 -9.22 11.51 1.69
N SER A 11 -8.10 11.83 2.35
CA SER A 11 -7.83 13.16 2.89
C SER A 11 -7.41 14.19 1.83
N PHE A 12 -6.97 13.72 0.66
CA PHE A 12 -6.53 14.50 -0.49
C PHE A 12 -7.25 14.06 -1.77
N THR A 13 -7.11 14.79 -2.87
CA THR A 13 -7.68 14.44 -4.17
C THR A 13 -6.98 13.19 -4.74
N VAL A 14 -7.67 12.05 -4.67
CA VAL A 14 -7.12 10.73 -5.01
C VAL A 14 -7.55 10.19 -6.38
N ASP A 15 -8.45 10.87 -7.10
CA ASP A 15 -9.00 10.41 -8.38
C ASP A 15 -8.00 9.83 -9.40
N PRO A 16 -6.75 10.34 -9.52
CA PRO A 16 -5.76 9.77 -10.45
C PRO A 16 -5.42 8.29 -10.22
N VAL A 17 -5.57 7.74 -9.00
CA VAL A 17 -5.27 6.31 -8.75
C VAL A 17 -6.19 5.36 -9.52
N ARG A 18 -7.37 5.85 -9.93
CA ARG A 18 -8.40 5.04 -10.60
C ARG A 18 -7.91 4.45 -11.91
N GLU A 19 -7.04 5.14 -12.63
CA GLU A 19 -6.49 4.66 -13.91
C GLU A 19 -5.70 3.36 -13.69
N SER A 20 -4.72 3.39 -12.78
CA SER A 20 -3.91 2.22 -12.45
C SER A 20 -4.73 1.10 -11.81
N ILE A 21 -5.69 1.43 -10.92
CA ILE A 21 -6.57 0.41 -10.34
C ILE A 21 -7.44 -0.25 -11.41
N GLY A 22 -8.04 0.54 -12.30
CA GLY A 22 -8.85 0.04 -13.40
C GLY A 22 -8.06 -0.86 -14.34
N TYR A 23 -6.83 -0.46 -14.68
CA TYR A 23 -5.93 -1.26 -15.51
C TYR A 23 -5.63 -2.63 -14.88
N TRP A 24 -5.18 -2.66 -13.62
CA TRP A 24 -4.79 -3.92 -12.97
C TRP A 24 -5.96 -4.86 -12.72
N LEU A 25 -7.11 -4.33 -12.30
CA LEU A 25 -8.33 -5.14 -12.17
C LEU A 25 -8.77 -5.67 -13.54
N GLY A 26 -8.70 -4.83 -14.58
CA GLY A 26 -9.01 -5.18 -15.95
C GLY A 26 -8.16 -6.34 -16.49
N ALA A 27 -6.85 -6.26 -16.27
CA ALA A 27 -5.88 -7.30 -16.63
C ALA A 27 -6.18 -8.66 -15.97
N HIS A 28 -6.91 -8.68 -14.85
CA HIS A 28 -7.31 -9.88 -14.13
C HIS A 28 -8.81 -10.22 -14.32
N GLY A 29 -9.47 -9.64 -15.32
CA GLY A 29 -10.84 -9.98 -15.71
C GLY A 29 -11.95 -9.27 -14.92
N TYR A 30 -11.61 -8.23 -14.16
CA TYR A 30 -12.54 -7.42 -13.37
C TYR A 30 -12.82 -6.06 -14.01
N ASP A 31 -14.08 -5.66 -14.02
CA ASP A 31 -14.54 -4.32 -14.43
C ASP A 31 -14.71 -3.45 -13.18
N ALA A 32 -13.80 -2.50 -12.97
CA ALA A 32 -13.76 -1.66 -11.77
C ALA A 32 -14.81 -0.54 -11.82
N VAL A 33 -15.68 -0.49 -10.81
CA VAL A 33 -16.70 0.57 -10.65
C VAL A 33 -16.31 1.43 -9.45
N PHE A 34 -15.92 2.67 -9.72
CA PHE A 34 -15.39 3.56 -8.69
C PHE A 34 -16.47 4.40 -8.01
N ARG A 35 -16.32 4.57 -6.70
CA ARG A 35 -16.95 5.62 -5.92
C ARG A 35 -15.88 6.25 -5.05
N SER A 36 -15.74 7.57 -5.06
CA SER A 36 -14.83 8.19 -4.11
C SER A 36 -15.31 9.52 -3.56
N ILE A 37 -14.83 9.82 -2.35
CA ILE A 37 -14.95 11.11 -1.69
C ILE A 37 -13.54 11.49 -1.22
N SER A 38 -13.17 12.74 -1.47
CA SER A 38 -11.86 13.30 -1.16
C SER A 38 -12.02 14.53 -0.26
N GLY A 39 -11.01 14.81 0.58
CA GLY A 39 -10.93 15.98 1.45
C GLY A 39 -11.22 15.69 2.94
N ASN A 40 -11.54 16.75 3.70
CA ASN A 40 -11.57 16.76 5.17
C ASN A 40 -12.77 16.05 5.81
N GLN A 41 -13.32 15.01 5.17
CA GLN A 41 -14.51 14.29 5.63
C GLN A 41 -14.25 12.81 5.94
N VAL A 42 -12.98 12.36 6.01
CA VAL A 42 -12.63 10.95 6.22
C VAL A 42 -13.32 10.36 7.44
N ILE A 43 -13.18 10.99 8.61
CA ILE A 43 -13.80 10.53 9.87
C ILE A 43 -15.33 10.53 9.76
N ALA A 44 -15.92 11.59 9.21
CA ALA A 44 -17.37 11.68 9.04
C ALA A 44 -17.92 10.56 8.13
N GLN A 45 -17.21 10.20 7.06
CA GLN A 45 -17.60 9.11 6.16
C GLN A 45 -17.47 7.73 6.81
N LEU A 46 -16.52 7.53 7.72
CA LEU A 46 -16.36 6.30 8.49
C LEU A 46 -17.49 6.10 9.50
N LEU A 47 -17.87 7.18 10.19
CA LEU A 47 -18.88 7.16 11.25
C LEU A 47 -20.32 7.21 10.73
N SER A 48 -20.55 7.74 9.53
CA SER A 48 -21.89 7.86 8.95
C SER A 48 -22.42 6.49 8.48
N PRO A 49 -23.53 5.96 9.05
CA PRO A 49 -24.11 4.69 8.61
C PRO A 49 -24.58 4.70 7.15
N ASP A 50 -24.93 5.88 6.62
CA ASP A 50 -25.30 6.09 5.22
C ASP A 50 -24.09 6.52 4.36
N GLY A 51 -22.88 6.50 4.92
CA GLY A 51 -21.64 6.84 4.25
C GLY A 51 -21.28 5.86 3.13
N ILE A 52 -20.46 6.33 2.17
CA ILE A 52 -20.15 5.53 0.97
C ILE A 52 -19.44 4.20 1.28
N LEU A 53 -18.70 4.14 2.40
CA LEU A 53 -18.02 2.93 2.86
C LEU A 53 -19.00 1.90 3.43
N HIS A 54 -20.01 2.34 4.18
CA HIS A 54 -21.06 1.45 4.68
C HIS A 54 -21.93 0.91 3.54
N ALA A 55 -22.19 1.73 2.51
CA ALA A 55 -22.92 1.33 1.31
C ALA A 55 -22.11 0.47 0.31
N ALA A 56 -20.78 0.42 0.45
CA ALA A 56 -19.89 -0.26 -0.51
C ALA A 56 -20.16 -1.77 -0.56
N LYS A 57 -20.29 -2.34 -1.77
CA LYS A 57 -20.45 -3.80 -1.95
C LYS A 57 -19.14 -4.52 -2.29
N GLY A 58 -18.12 -3.78 -2.72
CA GLY A 58 -16.80 -4.30 -3.04
C GLY A 58 -15.76 -3.87 -2.00
N THR A 59 -14.57 -3.50 -2.45
CA THR A 59 -13.47 -3.16 -1.54
C THR A 59 -13.55 -1.69 -1.14
N GLY A 60 -13.68 -1.45 0.17
CA GLY A 60 -13.53 -0.13 0.77
C GLY A 60 -12.07 0.18 1.08
N SER A 61 -11.67 1.43 0.87
CA SER A 61 -10.30 1.89 1.13
C SER A 61 -10.28 3.32 1.64
N VAL A 62 -9.34 3.60 2.54
CA VAL A 62 -9.07 4.93 3.10
C VAL A 62 -7.63 5.32 2.80
N PHE A 63 -7.43 6.51 2.23
CA PHE A 63 -6.12 7.06 1.92
C PHE A 63 -5.89 8.32 2.74
N VAL A 64 -4.84 8.35 3.52
CA VAL A 64 -4.58 9.47 4.43
C VAL A 64 -3.13 9.92 4.34
N ARG A 65 -2.92 11.23 4.39
CA ARG A 65 -1.64 11.81 4.83
C ARG A 65 -1.83 12.34 6.24
N ILE A 66 -0.83 12.13 7.10
CA ILE A 66 -0.91 12.53 8.51
C ILE A 66 -1.08 14.04 8.65
N GLU A 67 -0.40 14.81 7.80
CA GLU A 67 -0.45 16.27 7.76
C GLU A 67 -1.85 16.84 7.40
N ASP A 68 -2.71 16.09 6.69
CA ASP A 68 -4.05 16.56 6.34
C ASP A 68 -5.01 16.61 7.57
N PHE A 69 -4.59 16.08 8.73
CA PHE A 69 -5.36 16.10 9.97
C PHE A 69 -5.08 17.31 10.85
N VAL A 70 -4.38 18.32 10.32
CA VAL A 70 -4.19 19.62 10.95
C VAL A 70 -4.41 20.74 9.91
N PRO A 71 -4.80 21.95 10.33
CA PRO A 71 -4.95 23.08 9.42
C PRO A 71 -3.65 23.44 8.68
N ALA A 72 -3.72 23.76 7.39
CA ALA A 72 -2.54 24.04 6.55
C ALA A 72 -1.66 25.19 7.09
N ASN A 73 -2.25 26.22 7.70
CA ASN A 73 -1.51 27.31 8.32
C ASN A 73 -0.68 26.86 9.53
N MET A 74 -1.09 25.80 10.23
CA MET A 74 -0.32 25.21 11.32
C MET A 74 0.84 24.34 10.82
N ILE A 75 0.90 24.04 9.52
CA ILE A 75 2.01 23.33 8.88
C ILE A 75 3.07 24.37 8.47
N GLU A 76 2.66 25.44 7.78
CA GLU A 76 3.55 26.46 7.19
C GLU A 76 4.35 27.30 8.22
N HIS A 77 3.89 27.45 9.47
CA HIS A 77 4.52 28.33 10.47
C HIS A 77 5.49 27.59 11.41
N ASN A 78 6.78 27.59 11.11
CA ASN A 78 7.85 26.90 11.88
C ASN A 78 8.27 27.62 13.19
N GLU A 79 7.34 28.36 13.82
CA GLU A 79 7.61 29.05 15.09
C GLU A 79 7.62 28.07 16.27
N GLU A 80 8.45 28.36 17.27
CA GLU A 80 8.54 27.58 18.51
C GLU A 80 7.24 27.65 19.34
N SER A 81 6.57 28.80 19.26
CA SER A 81 5.20 29.02 19.69
C SER A 81 4.22 28.22 18.83
N GLY A 82 3.53 27.26 19.43
CA GLY A 82 2.48 26.47 18.77
C GLY A 82 2.82 24.98 18.57
N LYS A 83 4.02 24.53 18.93
CA LYS A 83 4.41 23.11 18.84
C LYS A 83 3.57 22.19 19.74
N VAL A 84 3.26 22.66 20.95
CA VAL A 84 2.44 21.89 21.91
C VAL A 84 1.01 21.76 21.39
N GLU A 85 0.40 22.86 20.96
CA GLU A 85 -0.94 22.86 20.38
C GLU A 85 -1.02 21.99 19.11
N PHE A 86 -0.02 22.10 18.23
CA PHE A 86 0.11 21.25 17.04
C PHE A 86 0.14 19.76 17.41
N LYS A 87 0.99 19.39 18.38
CA LYS A 87 1.10 18.00 18.85
C LYS A 87 -0.21 17.49 19.44
N GLU A 88 -0.83 18.26 20.32
CA GLU A 88 -2.10 17.88 20.96
C GLU A 88 -3.22 17.72 19.95
N LEU A 89 -3.33 18.66 19.00
CA LEU A 89 -4.33 18.62 17.93
C LEU A 89 -4.14 17.41 17.01
N LEU A 90 -2.92 17.21 16.50
CA LEU A 90 -2.62 16.10 15.61
C LEU A 90 -2.82 14.75 16.31
N THR A 91 -2.30 14.61 17.53
CA THR A 91 -2.45 13.38 18.33
C THR A 91 -3.92 13.05 18.55
N ARG A 92 -4.74 14.04 18.90
CA ARG A 92 -6.18 13.87 19.07
C ARG A 92 -6.84 13.44 17.76
N ASN A 93 -6.60 14.16 16.67
CA ASN A 93 -7.29 13.89 15.40
C ASN A 93 -6.88 12.54 14.80
N ILE A 94 -5.64 12.11 14.95
CA ILE A 94 -5.18 10.78 14.52
C ILE A 94 -5.74 9.67 15.41
N LYS A 95 -5.89 9.92 16.71
CA LYS A 95 -6.62 9.00 17.60
C LYS A 95 -8.09 8.88 17.19
N ASP A 96 -8.77 9.99 16.94
CA ASP A 96 -10.16 10.00 16.49
C ASP A 96 -10.33 9.25 15.15
N LEU A 97 -9.35 9.36 14.24
CA LEU A 97 -9.31 8.57 13.00
C LEU A 97 -9.17 7.08 13.28
N ALA A 98 -8.24 6.68 14.16
CA ALA A 98 -8.04 5.28 14.51
C ALA A 98 -9.30 4.68 15.13
N ASP A 99 -9.91 5.38 16.09
CA ASP A 99 -11.14 4.99 16.77
C ASP A 99 -12.31 4.88 15.76
N ALA A 100 -12.40 5.81 14.79
CA ALA A 100 -13.43 5.77 13.74
C ALA A 100 -13.27 4.59 12.77
N ILE A 101 -12.03 4.22 12.41
CA ILE A 101 -11.75 3.04 11.59
C ILE A 101 -12.13 1.76 12.34
N GLU A 102 -11.74 1.65 13.62
CA GLU A 102 -12.09 0.51 14.46
C GLU A 102 -13.61 0.37 14.58
N GLN A 103 -14.31 1.45 14.92
CA GLN A 103 -15.76 1.48 15.01
C GLN A 103 -16.43 1.12 13.67
N PHE A 104 -15.91 1.63 12.54
CA PHE A 104 -16.41 1.26 11.21
C PHE A 104 -16.33 -0.26 10.98
N CYS A 105 -15.17 -0.87 11.25
CA CYS A 105 -14.97 -2.31 11.09
C CYS A 105 -15.88 -3.10 12.05
N GLU A 106 -16.04 -2.66 13.29
CA GLU A 106 -16.90 -3.32 14.27
C GLU A 106 -18.38 -3.28 13.89
N VAL A 107 -18.88 -2.13 13.43
CA VAL A 107 -20.31 -1.94 13.10
C VAL A 107 -20.64 -2.59 11.77
N SER A 108 -19.83 -2.35 10.73
CA SER A 108 -20.11 -2.85 9.38
C SER A 108 -19.77 -4.33 9.20
N LYS A 109 -18.89 -4.88 10.05
CA LYS A 109 -18.27 -6.21 9.90
C LYS A 109 -17.51 -6.38 8.58
N LYS A 110 -17.14 -5.28 7.92
CA LYS A 110 -16.39 -5.27 6.66
C LYS A 110 -14.91 -5.07 6.93
N SER A 111 -14.09 -5.72 6.12
CA SER A 111 -12.67 -5.41 6.02
C SER A 111 -12.44 -4.23 5.08
N MET A 112 -11.33 -3.53 5.26
CA MET A 112 -10.93 -2.41 4.42
C MET A 112 -9.42 -2.30 4.25
N ILE A 113 -9.01 -1.55 3.24
CA ILE A 113 -7.62 -1.15 3.06
C ILE A 113 -7.42 0.23 3.69
N VAL A 114 -6.38 0.39 4.51
CA VAL A 114 -5.96 1.71 5.02
C VAL A 114 -4.58 2.00 4.47
N CYS A 115 -4.46 3.09 3.73
CA CYS A 115 -3.23 3.52 3.08
C CYS A 115 -2.73 4.83 3.71
N ILE A 116 -1.71 4.72 4.55
CA ILE A 116 -0.98 5.86 5.11
C ILE A 116 0.05 6.28 4.07
N CYS A 117 -0.25 7.34 3.33
CA CYS A 117 0.53 7.78 2.18
C CYS A 117 1.69 8.70 2.61
N PRO A 118 2.76 8.82 1.80
CA PRO A 118 3.87 9.71 2.12
C PRO A 118 3.43 11.17 2.29
N GLY A 119 3.92 11.83 3.34
CA GLY A 119 3.71 13.26 3.54
C GLY A 119 4.53 14.12 2.59
N SER A 120 4.35 15.44 2.67
CA SER A 120 5.10 16.41 1.89
C SER A 120 6.62 16.34 2.20
N PRO A 121 7.52 16.35 1.20
CA PRO A 121 8.96 16.22 1.43
C PRO A 121 9.58 17.36 2.26
N GLY A 122 8.90 18.51 2.33
CA GLY A 122 9.37 19.73 3.02
C GLY A 122 9.36 19.64 4.54
N GLU A 123 8.68 18.64 5.10
CA GLU A 123 8.44 18.44 6.53
C GLU A 123 9.30 17.29 7.09
N THR A 124 10.43 16.94 6.48
CA THR A 124 11.23 15.75 6.86
C THR A 124 12.24 15.99 7.99
N ARG A 125 12.36 17.22 8.50
CA ARG A 125 13.33 17.58 9.55
C ARG A 125 12.74 18.53 10.57
N GLY A 126 13.04 18.28 11.84
CA GLY A 126 12.65 19.12 12.97
C GLY A 126 11.46 18.54 13.75
N ILE A 127 11.12 19.20 14.86
CA ILE A 127 10.19 18.65 15.85
C ILE A 127 8.78 18.34 15.30
N ARG A 128 8.28 19.10 14.30
CA ARG A 128 6.99 18.79 13.67
C ARG A 128 7.05 17.54 12.80
N ALA A 129 8.16 17.35 12.08
CA ALA A 129 8.44 16.12 11.35
C ALA A 129 8.37 14.92 12.31
N ASP A 130 9.04 15.04 13.46
CA ASP A 130 9.06 13.99 14.49
C ASP A 130 7.65 13.75 15.04
N ILE A 131 6.88 14.81 15.33
CA ILE A 131 5.48 14.69 15.79
C ILE A 131 4.58 14.02 14.74
N MET A 132 4.71 14.37 13.46
CA MET A 132 3.96 13.74 12.37
C MET A 132 4.36 12.28 12.20
N LYS A 133 5.65 11.99 12.30
CA LYS A 133 6.16 10.62 12.25
C LYS A 133 5.61 9.78 13.40
N ASP A 134 5.70 10.27 14.64
CA ASP A 134 5.15 9.61 15.83
C ASP A 134 3.64 9.34 15.68
N ALA A 135 2.89 10.31 15.13
CA ALA A 135 1.47 10.16 14.89
C ALA A 135 1.17 9.11 13.79
N GLY A 136 1.97 9.08 12.72
CA GLY A 136 1.89 8.07 11.67
C GLY A 136 2.21 6.65 12.18
N GLU A 137 3.26 6.51 12.99
CA GLU A 137 3.63 5.25 13.65
C GLU A 137 2.54 4.78 14.61
N PHE A 138 1.93 5.70 15.37
CA PHE A 138 0.77 5.38 16.21
C PHE A 138 -0.41 4.84 15.40
N LEU A 139 -0.78 5.51 14.30
CA LEU A 139 -1.89 5.06 13.44
C LEU A 139 -1.57 3.69 12.83
N ALA A 140 -0.36 3.50 12.28
CA ALA A 140 0.08 2.23 11.73
C ALA A 140 -0.02 1.11 12.77
N GLY A 141 0.53 1.32 13.98
CA GLY A 141 0.49 0.33 15.06
C GLY A 141 -0.91 0.02 15.57
N ALA A 142 -1.86 0.95 15.46
CA ALA A 142 -3.28 0.68 15.72
C ALA A 142 -3.91 -0.19 14.61
N MET A 143 -3.63 0.13 13.33
CA MET A 143 -4.16 -0.59 12.18
C MET A 143 -3.60 -2.02 12.07
N GLU A 144 -2.32 -2.25 12.39
CA GLU A 144 -1.70 -3.58 12.38
C GLU A 144 -2.36 -4.57 13.35
N LYS A 145 -2.92 -4.07 14.46
CA LYS A 145 -3.62 -4.90 15.45
C LYS A 145 -5.05 -5.23 15.04
N ASN A 146 -5.59 -4.55 14.02
CA ASN A 146 -6.96 -4.74 13.57
C ASN A 146 -7.01 -5.75 12.41
N ASN A 147 -7.50 -6.96 12.68
CA ASN A 147 -7.61 -8.04 11.68
C ASN A 147 -8.55 -7.74 10.51
N SER A 148 -9.39 -6.70 10.61
CA SER A 148 -10.26 -6.25 9.52
C SER A 148 -9.57 -5.22 8.61
N VAL A 149 -8.38 -4.74 8.98
CA VAL A 149 -7.65 -3.74 8.21
C VAL A 149 -6.46 -4.39 7.50
N THR A 150 -6.37 -4.14 6.20
CA THR A 150 -5.14 -4.34 5.43
C THR A 150 -4.40 -3.01 5.36
N LEU A 151 -3.31 -2.89 6.12
CA LEU A 151 -2.48 -1.69 6.13
C LEU A 151 -1.53 -1.64 4.93
N ILE A 152 -1.36 -0.44 4.39
CA ILE A 152 -0.30 -0.05 3.45
C ILE A 152 0.31 1.23 4.00
N THR A 153 1.63 1.25 4.20
CA THR A 153 2.37 2.42 4.68
C THR A 153 3.16 3.10 3.56
N ALA A 154 3.63 4.32 3.81
CA ALA A 154 4.55 5.02 2.92
C ALA A 154 5.84 4.20 2.68
N GLU A 155 6.33 3.52 3.73
CA GLU A 155 7.51 2.65 3.66
C GLU A 155 7.24 1.43 2.77
N ASP A 156 6.07 0.80 2.87
CA ASP A 156 5.69 -0.30 1.97
C ASP A 156 5.67 0.14 0.49
N ILE A 157 5.17 1.34 0.23
CA ILE A 157 5.04 1.87 -1.14
C ILE A 157 6.42 2.20 -1.72
N LEU A 158 7.21 3.01 -0.99
CA LEU A 158 8.52 3.48 -1.44
C LEU A 158 9.59 2.39 -1.39
N GLY A 159 9.43 1.38 -0.53
CA GLY A 159 10.29 0.21 -0.51
C GLY A 159 10.10 -0.70 -1.72
N LEU A 160 8.86 -0.81 -2.23
CA LEU A 160 8.57 -1.57 -3.46
C LEU A 160 8.86 -0.78 -4.74
N TYR A 161 8.60 0.52 -4.72
CA TYR A 161 8.77 1.42 -5.85
C TYR A 161 9.48 2.71 -5.42
N PRO A 162 10.81 2.68 -5.26
CA PRO A 162 11.57 3.85 -4.86
C PRO A 162 11.39 5.02 -5.83
N MET A 163 11.06 6.19 -5.30
CA MET A 163 10.88 7.42 -6.08
C MET A 163 11.28 8.63 -5.24
N ASP A 164 12.26 9.39 -5.72
CA ASP A 164 12.75 10.58 -4.99
C ASP A 164 11.78 11.77 -5.09
N ASN A 165 11.22 12.02 -6.29
CA ASN A 165 10.36 13.17 -6.57
C ASN A 165 8.91 12.73 -6.74
N TYR A 166 8.27 12.30 -5.65
CA TYR A 166 6.89 11.82 -5.68
C TYR A 166 5.83 12.92 -5.54
N TYR A 167 6.23 14.16 -5.23
CA TYR A 167 5.34 15.23 -4.76
C TYR A 167 5.20 16.39 -5.75
N ASP A 168 3.99 16.94 -5.89
CA ASP A 168 3.69 18.16 -6.65
C ASP A 168 3.17 19.26 -5.72
N TYR A 169 4.07 20.16 -5.30
CA TYR A 169 3.73 21.26 -4.39
C TYR A 169 2.71 22.24 -4.96
N HIS A 170 2.71 22.45 -6.27
CA HIS A 170 1.83 23.43 -6.90
C HIS A 170 0.41 22.87 -7.01
N ALA A 171 0.28 21.63 -7.46
CA ALA A 171 -1.01 20.95 -7.55
C ALA A 171 -1.62 20.70 -6.16
N ASP A 172 -0.81 20.40 -5.15
CA ASP A 172 -1.29 20.23 -3.78
C ASP A 172 -1.89 21.52 -3.23
N LYS A 173 -1.19 22.64 -3.38
CA LYS A 173 -1.65 23.93 -2.89
C LYS A 173 -2.94 24.41 -3.56
N LEU A 174 -3.12 24.10 -4.84
CA LEU A 174 -4.29 24.56 -5.62
C LEU A 174 -5.51 23.66 -5.49
N ALA A 175 -5.30 22.35 -5.40
CA ALA A 175 -6.37 21.36 -5.55
C ALA A 175 -6.24 20.15 -4.62
N HIS A 176 -5.34 20.19 -3.63
CA HIS A 176 -5.01 19.05 -2.77
C HIS A 176 -4.68 17.79 -3.59
N ILE A 177 -3.92 17.94 -4.67
CA ILE A 177 -3.37 16.84 -5.47
C ILE A 177 -1.87 16.73 -5.11
N PRO A 178 -1.50 15.90 -4.12
CA PRO A 178 -0.16 15.96 -3.54
C PRO A 178 0.94 15.33 -4.39
N TYR A 179 0.58 14.45 -5.31
CA TYR A 179 1.56 13.60 -5.98
C TYR A 179 1.65 13.85 -7.47
N VAL A 180 2.82 13.55 -8.03
CA VAL A 180 2.99 13.45 -9.49
C VAL A 180 2.21 12.24 -10.03
N ALA A 181 1.87 12.27 -11.32
CA ALA A 181 1.04 11.25 -11.95
C ALA A 181 1.65 9.83 -11.85
N GLU A 182 2.98 9.75 -11.94
CA GLU A 182 3.75 8.51 -11.81
C GLU A 182 3.60 7.90 -10.41
N PHE A 183 3.58 8.75 -9.37
CA PHE A 183 3.40 8.26 -8.01
C PHE A 183 1.95 7.83 -7.73
N PHE A 184 0.96 8.52 -8.29
CA PHE A 184 -0.41 8.01 -8.29
C PHE A 184 -0.54 6.65 -8.98
N SER A 185 0.26 6.40 -10.02
CA SER A 185 0.28 5.10 -10.70
C SER A 185 0.89 4.00 -9.82
N ILE A 186 1.95 4.33 -9.09
CA ILE A 186 2.54 3.45 -8.07
C ILE A 186 1.50 3.14 -6.97
N LEU A 187 0.87 4.18 -6.42
CA LEU A 187 -0.13 4.06 -5.35
C LEU A 187 -1.31 3.18 -5.79
N GLY A 188 -1.84 3.43 -6.99
CA GLY A 188 -2.89 2.59 -7.58
C GLY A 188 -2.43 1.14 -7.78
N THR A 189 -1.19 0.92 -8.20
CA THR A 189 -0.62 -0.43 -8.37
C THR A 189 -0.52 -1.18 -7.04
N VAL A 190 0.01 -0.56 -5.99
CA VAL A 190 0.16 -1.18 -4.66
C VAL A 190 -1.21 -1.55 -4.08
N VAL A 191 -2.19 -0.65 -4.17
CA VAL A 191 -3.56 -0.90 -3.68
C VAL A 191 -4.25 -1.99 -4.51
N SER A 192 -4.06 -2.00 -5.82
CA SER A 192 -4.60 -3.04 -6.71
C SER A 192 -4.14 -4.44 -6.29
N ARG A 193 -2.86 -4.58 -5.91
CA ARG A 193 -2.33 -5.86 -5.41
C ARG A 193 -3.08 -6.34 -4.16
N ARG A 194 -3.45 -5.43 -3.25
CA ARG A 194 -4.24 -5.76 -2.05
C ARG A 194 -5.69 -6.08 -2.38
N ILE A 195 -6.32 -5.31 -3.27
CA ILE A 195 -7.68 -5.60 -3.75
C ILE A 195 -7.72 -6.99 -4.40
N LEU A 196 -6.84 -7.27 -5.35
CA LEU A 196 -6.76 -8.54 -6.06
C LEU A 196 -6.49 -9.70 -5.10
N ALA A 197 -5.58 -9.53 -4.13
CA ALA A 197 -5.31 -10.55 -3.11
C ALA A 197 -6.54 -10.89 -2.25
N SER A 198 -7.48 -9.95 -2.06
CA SER A 198 -8.73 -10.19 -1.31
C SER A 198 -9.85 -10.85 -2.11
N ILE A 199 -9.81 -10.78 -3.44
CA ILE A 199 -10.92 -11.23 -4.30
C ILE A 199 -10.56 -12.40 -5.22
N MET A 200 -9.27 -12.63 -5.46
CA MET A 200 -8.78 -13.74 -6.26
C MET A 200 -8.52 -14.97 -5.40
N ASP A 201 -8.59 -16.14 -6.03
CA ASP A 201 -8.18 -17.38 -5.37
C ASP A 201 -6.68 -17.34 -5.05
N PRO A 202 -6.27 -17.78 -3.85
CA PRO A 202 -4.88 -17.76 -3.45
C PRO A 202 -4.04 -18.72 -4.32
N CYS A 203 -2.88 -18.27 -4.80
CA CYS A 203 -1.95 -19.10 -5.59
C CYS A 203 -1.38 -20.25 -4.75
N LYS A 204 -1.79 -21.50 -4.96
CA LYS A 204 -1.36 -22.62 -4.10
C LYS A 204 0.03 -23.18 -4.42
N ALA A 205 0.51 -22.98 -5.64
CA ALA A 205 1.79 -23.49 -6.11
C ALA A 205 2.56 -22.41 -6.88
N ILE A 206 3.88 -22.47 -6.78
CA ILE A 206 4.84 -21.70 -7.59
C ILE A 206 5.66 -22.71 -8.36
N ILE A 207 5.66 -22.57 -9.69
CA ILE A 207 6.40 -23.44 -10.60
C ILE A 207 7.59 -22.64 -11.13
N LEU A 208 8.79 -23.18 -10.97
CA LEU A 208 10.06 -22.50 -11.25
C LEU A 208 10.81 -23.25 -12.36
N ASP A 209 11.39 -22.48 -13.28
CA ASP A 209 12.50 -22.99 -14.09
C ASP A 209 13.79 -23.03 -13.25
N CYS A 210 14.85 -23.60 -13.79
CA CYS A 210 16.14 -23.77 -13.13
C CYS A 210 17.18 -22.80 -13.70
N ASP A 211 17.65 -23.05 -14.93
CA ASP A 211 18.70 -22.26 -15.57
C ASP A 211 18.27 -20.79 -15.73
N ASN A 212 19.18 -19.87 -15.37
CA ASN A 212 18.96 -18.42 -15.33
C ASN A 212 17.73 -17.96 -14.52
N THR A 213 17.22 -18.82 -13.63
CA THR A 213 16.09 -18.53 -12.74
C THR A 213 16.49 -18.78 -11.28
N LEU A 214 16.99 -19.97 -10.97
CA LEU A 214 17.47 -20.35 -9.63
C LEU A 214 18.99 -20.22 -9.50
N TRP A 215 19.71 -20.20 -10.61
CA TRP A 215 21.16 -19.97 -10.70
C TRP A 215 21.49 -19.34 -12.06
N ALA A 216 22.64 -18.68 -12.16
CA ALA A 216 23.20 -18.22 -13.41
C ALA A 216 23.88 -19.36 -14.16
N GLY A 217 23.73 -19.38 -15.49
CA GLY A 217 24.32 -20.40 -16.37
C GLY A 217 23.31 -21.46 -16.80
N VAL A 218 23.76 -22.32 -17.72
CA VAL A 218 22.97 -23.42 -18.30
C VAL A 218 23.61 -24.74 -17.89
N CYS A 219 23.01 -25.46 -16.94
CA CYS A 219 23.63 -26.64 -16.34
C CYS A 219 23.99 -27.73 -17.37
N GLY A 220 23.20 -27.87 -18.45
CA GLY A 220 23.48 -28.81 -19.53
C GLY A 220 24.69 -28.46 -20.40
N GLU A 221 25.11 -27.19 -20.42
CA GLU A 221 26.26 -26.70 -21.20
C GLU A 221 27.50 -26.49 -20.31
N ASP A 222 27.29 -25.89 -19.13
CA ASP A 222 28.35 -25.47 -18.21
C ASP A 222 28.72 -26.57 -17.18
N GLY A 223 27.84 -27.56 -17.01
CA GLY A 223 27.91 -28.55 -15.93
C GLY A 223 27.61 -27.95 -14.56
N VAL A 224 27.41 -28.83 -13.56
CA VAL A 224 27.07 -28.43 -12.18
C VAL A 224 28.15 -27.53 -11.55
N SER A 225 29.43 -27.70 -11.90
CA SER A 225 30.51 -26.85 -11.43
C SER A 225 30.59 -25.48 -12.11
N GLY A 226 29.90 -25.30 -13.24
CA GLY A 226 29.92 -24.08 -14.04
C GLY A 226 28.77 -23.11 -13.75
N ILE A 227 27.72 -23.57 -13.06
CA ILE A 227 26.62 -22.70 -12.62
C ILE A 227 27.02 -21.88 -11.39
N ALA A 228 26.41 -20.70 -11.24
CA ALA A 228 26.69 -19.79 -10.13
C ALA A 228 25.41 -19.34 -9.43
N ILE A 229 25.41 -19.44 -8.10
CA ILE A 229 24.40 -18.80 -7.26
C ILE A 229 24.99 -17.46 -6.81
N ASP A 230 24.79 -16.43 -7.63
CA ASP A 230 25.15 -15.05 -7.27
C ASP A 230 24.14 -14.45 -6.27
N GLY A 231 24.32 -13.17 -5.92
CA GLY A 231 23.46 -12.47 -4.97
C GLY A 231 21.98 -12.46 -5.37
N VAL A 232 21.68 -12.22 -6.65
CA VAL A 232 20.29 -12.12 -7.14
C VAL A 232 19.61 -13.48 -7.10
N HIS A 233 20.30 -14.53 -7.55
CA HIS A 233 19.76 -15.89 -7.53
C HIS A 233 19.60 -16.40 -6.10
N LEU A 234 20.51 -16.06 -5.19
CA LEU A 234 20.39 -16.36 -3.78
C LEU A 234 19.14 -15.69 -3.16
N GLU A 235 18.89 -14.42 -3.49
CA GLU A 235 17.68 -13.71 -3.05
C GLU A 235 16.40 -14.38 -3.56
N ILE A 236 16.37 -14.82 -4.83
CA ILE A 236 15.25 -15.58 -5.39
C ILE A 236 15.04 -16.90 -4.63
N GLN A 237 16.11 -17.66 -4.39
CA GLN A 237 16.02 -18.93 -3.66
C GLN A 237 15.52 -18.72 -2.22
N GLN A 238 16.01 -17.69 -1.52
CA GLN A 238 15.56 -17.34 -0.18
C GLN A 238 14.10 -16.91 -0.16
N PHE A 239 13.68 -16.09 -1.13
CA PHE A 239 12.30 -15.69 -1.28
C PHE A 239 11.37 -16.90 -1.51
N MET A 240 11.75 -17.82 -2.40
CA MET A 240 10.96 -19.03 -2.67
C MET A 240 10.90 -19.96 -1.47
N LYS A 241 12.01 -20.12 -0.73
CA LYS A 241 12.03 -20.85 0.54
C LYS A 241 11.04 -20.25 1.54
N ALA A 242 11.01 -18.93 1.69
CA ALA A 242 10.04 -18.25 2.56
C ALA A 242 8.59 -18.47 2.09
N GLN A 243 8.33 -18.54 0.77
CA GLN A 243 7.00 -18.90 0.26
C GLN A 243 6.60 -20.34 0.64
N LYS A 244 7.54 -21.29 0.58
CA LYS A 244 7.32 -22.68 1.00
C LYS A 244 6.99 -22.77 2.49
N GLU A 245 7.73 -22.05 3.33
CA GLU A 245 7.49 -21.98 4.78
C GLU A 245 6.11 -21.38 5.11
N ARG A 246 5.58 -20.50 4.24
CA ARG A 246 4.21 -19.97 4.31
C ARG A 246 3.14 -20.93 3.72
N GLY A 247 3.51 -22.16 3.38
CA GLY A 247 2.59 -23.20 2.92
C GLY A 247 2.34 -23.25 1.42
N ARG A 248 3.11 -22.53 0.60
CA ARG A 248 3.05 -22.67 -0.87
C ARG A 248 3.76 -23.96 -1.31
N LEU A 249 3.23 -24.62 -2.32
CA LEU A 249 3.94 -25.71 -3.00
C LEU A 249 4.99 -25.11 -3.94
N LEU A 250 6.21 -25.64 -3.91
CA LEU A 250 7.23 -25.33 -4.92
C LEU A 250 7.41 -26.53 -5.84
N CYS A 251 7.36 -26.28 -7.14
CA CYS A 251 7.57 -27.29 -8.18
C CYS A 251 8.64 -26.79 -9.15
N LEU A 252 9.37 -27.73 -9.75
CA LEU A 252 10.27 -27.44 -10.86
C LEU A 252 9.58 -27.81 -12.18
N CYS A 253 9.72 -26.95 -13.18
CA CYS A 253 9.36 -27.24 -14.57
C CYS A 253 10.50 -26.72 -15.43
N SER A 254 11.43 -27.61 -15.78
CA SER A 254 12.64 -27.27 -16.50
C SER A 254 13.00 -28.30 -17.56
N LYS A 255 13.88 -27.92 -18.48
CA LYS A 255 14.44 -28.78 -19.52
C LYS A 255 15.67 -29.56 -19.05
N ASN A 256 16.21 -29.29 -17.87
CA ASN A 256 17.37 -30.02 -17.33
C ASN A 256 17.04 -31.49 -17.06
N ASN A 257 18.07 -32.35 -17.11
CA ASN A 257 17.89 -33.71 -16.64
C ASN A 257 17.76 -33.73 -15.11
N GLU A 258 16.88 -34.58 -14.60
CA GLU A 258 16.62 -34.67 -13.17
C GLU A 258 17.88 -35.01 -12.35
N LYS A 259 18.81 -35.77 -12.93
CA LYS A 259 20.08 -36.13 -12.27
C LYS A 259 20.94 -34.90 -12.00
N ASP A 260 21.07 -34.03 -12.99
CA ASP A 260 21.92 -32.82 -12.93
C ASP A 260 21.40 -31.82 -11.88
N ILE A 261 20.08 -31.83 -11.60
CA ILE A 261 19.46 -31.00 -10.55
C ILE A 261 19.68 -31.60 -9.15
N ARG A 262 19.80 -32.93 -9.05
CA ARG A 262 19.90 -33.65 -7.76
C ARG A 262 21.33 -33.75 -7.22
N GLU A 263 22.33 -33.56 -8.08
CA GLU A 263 23.76 -33.53 -7.75
C GLU A 263 24.14 -32.26 -6.97
#